data_AF-A0A7S0ICL5-F1
#
_entry.id   AF-A0A7S0ICL5-F1
#
_cell.length_a   1.000
_cell.length_b   1.000
_cell.length_c   1.000
_cell.angle_alpha   90.00
_cell.angle_beta   90.00
_cell.angle_gamma   90.00
#
_symmetry.space_group_name_H-M   'P 1'
#
loop_
_entity.id
_entity.type
_entity.pdbx_description
1 polymer ?
#
loop_
_entity_poly.entity_id
_entity_poly.type
_entity_poly.pdbx_seq_one_letter_code
_entity_poly.pdbx_strand_id
1 'polypeptide(L)'
;GEVEFSAAGVAAQRARVMEWARVAPGERGERGVPRAAWSALDARAELTRRADLGDFLQRLVDDEDFQADMKTPRVRPAVEEVIENFHNVQRWRDDAAVMGVLNKFRHVQRYCKEAGVRIRFEDVIVENRADADERRGRIAKIRRAADDALERAREDVLALAPMERSTWREAGGGGAEGPATERLKKLQTLAFALAAVAAVLLAMAVRALGGRGALSALGALGSSP
;
A
#
# COMPACT_ATOMS: atom_id res chain seq x y z
N GLY A 1 3.89 -30.41 -1.98
CA GLY A 1 2.63 -30.00 -2.66
C GLY A 1 1.58 -29.56 -1.64
N GLU A 2 0.39 -29.09 -2.05
CA GLU A 2 -0.64 -28.53 -1.13
C GLU A 2 -1.07 -29.50 -0.01
N VAL A 3 -1.05 -30.81 -0.29
CA VAL A 3 -1.30 -31.88 0.70
C VAL A 3 -0.23 -31.93 1.79
N GLU A 4 1.03 -31.75 1.41
CA GLU A 4 2.19 -31.72 2.32
C GLU A 4 2.19 -30.45 3.18
N PHE A 5 1.75 -29.32 2.61
CA PHE A 5 1.58 -28.06 3.33
C PHE A 5 0.51 -28.16 4.42
N SER A 6 -0.62 -28.81 4.11
CA SER A 6 -1.75 -28.96 5.04
C SER A 6 -1.45 -29.91 6.20
N ALA A 7 -0.57 -30.89 6.00
CA ALA A 7 -0.10 -31.80 7.04
C ALA A 7 1.04 -31.20 7.89
N ALA A 8 1.69 -30.14 7.43
CA ALA A 8 2.78 -29.49 8.14
C ALA A 8 2.27 -28.69 9.36
N GLY A 9 3.11 -28.57 10.39
CA GLY A 9 2.83 -27.71 11.54
C GLY A 9 2.78 -26.22 11.17
N VAL A 10 2.10 -25.40 11.97
CA VAL A 10 1.87 -23.97 11.70
C VAL A 10 3.16 -23.20 11.40
N ALA A 11 4.25 -23.49 12.12
CA ALA A 11 5.54 -22.83 11.89
C ALA A 11 6.13 -23.16 10.49
N ALA A 12 6.03 -24.41 10.06
CA ALA A 12 6.50 -24.84 8.74
C ALA A 12 5.61 -24.27 7.62
N GLN A 13 4.30 -24.18 7.84
CA GLN A 13 3.38 -23.50 6.92
C GLN A 13 3.76 -22.03 6.74
N ARG A 14 3.98 -21.30 7.84
CA ARG A 14 4.41 -19.89 7.80
C ARG A 14 5.73 -19.70 7.06
N ALA A 15 6.72 -20.54 7.35
CA ALA A 15 8.00 -20.53 6.64
C ALA A 15 7.80 -20.70 5.13
N ARG A 16 6.95 -21.64 4.73
CA ARG A 16 6.65 -21.91 3.32
C ARG A 16 5.92 -20.75 2.63
N VAL A 17 4.97 -20.10 3.29
CA VAL A 17 4.32 -18.89 2.74
C VAL A 17 5.32 -17.74 2.59
N MET A 18 6.26 -17.59 3.53
CA MET A 18 7.35 -16.61 3.40
C MET A 18 8.27 -16.90 2.21
N GLU A 19 8.52 -18.17 1.89
CA GLU A 19 9.25 -18.55 0.68
C GLU A 19 8.47 -18.18 -0.58
N TRP A 20 7.16 -18.46 -0.62
CA TRP A 20 6.30 -18.08 -1.75
C TRP A 20 6.23 -16.58 -1.96
N ALA A 21 6.24 -15.79 -0.89
CA ALA A 21 6.25 -14.33 -0.97
C ALA A 21 7.50 -13.75 -1.66
N ARG A 22 8.58 -14.53 -1.81
CA ARG A 22 9.78 -14.14 -2.56
C ARG A 22 9.70 -14.46 -4.06
N VAL A 23 8.70 -15.24 -4.47
CA VAL A 23 8.53 -15.65 -5.86
C VAL A 23 7.81 -14.55 -6.63
N ALA A 24 8.41 -14.11 -7.74
CA ALA A 24 7.83 -13.09 -8.61
C ALA A 24 6.48 -13.59 -9.18
N PRO A 25 5.46 -12.71 -9.36
CA PRO A 25 4.13 -13.12 -9.82
C PRO A 25 4.13 -14.00 -11.08
N GLY A 26 5.01 -13.70 -12.05
CA GLY A 26 5.13 -14.48 -13.30
C GLY A 26 5.72 -15.89 -13.14
N GLU A 27 6.46 -16.16 -12.07
CA GLU A 27 7.15 -17.44 -11.84
C GLU A 27 6.34 -18.37 -10.92
N ARG A 28 5.25 -17.89 -10.30
CA ARG A 28 4.52 -18.61 -9.26
C ARG A 28 3.98 -19.96 -9.70
N GLY A 29 3.50 -20.07 -10.94
CA GLY A 29 3.02 -21.33 -11.50
C GLY A 29 4.14 -22.37 -11.62
N GLU A 30 5.28 -21.99 -12.20
CA GLU A 30 6.44 -22.86 -12.40
C GLU A 30 7.09 -23.29 -11.08
N ARG A 31 7.09 -22.39 -10.09
CA ARG A 31 7.65 -22.61 -8.76
C ARG A 31 6.70 -23.31 -7.80
N GLY A 32 5.53 -23.74 -8.28
CA GLY A 32 4.56 -24.52 -7.50
C GLY A 32 3.94 -23.75 -6.34
N VAL A 33 3.77 -22.43 -6.47
CA VAL A 33 3.06 -21.60 -5.50
C VAL A 33 1.56 -21.82 -5.68
N PRO A 34 0.82 -22.26 -4.63
CA PRO A 34 -0.62 -22.48 -4.69
C PRO A 34 -1.37 -21.27 -5.21
N ARG A 35 -2.28 -21.48 -6.19
CA ARG A 35 -3.05 -20.39 -6.81
C ARG A 35 -3.91 -19.64 -5.80
N ALA A 36 -4.39 -20.34 -4.77
CA ALA A 36 -5.17 -19.77 -3.67
C ALA A 36 -4.44 -18.64 -2.94
N ALA A 37 -3.10 -18.74 -2.81
CA ALA A 37 -2.29 -17.77 -2.09
C ALA A 37 -2.01 -16.49 -2.90
N TRP A 38 -2.19 -16.49 -4.22
CA TRP A 38 -1.63 -15.44 -5.09
C TRP A 38 -2.16 -14.04 -4.75
N SER A 39 -3.46 -13.89 -4.54
CA SER A 39 -4.08 -12.59 -4.24
C SER A 39 -3.56 -12.00 -2.92
N ALA A 40 -3.44 -12.83 -1.89
CA ALA A 40 -2.92 -12.43 -0.59
C ALA A 40 -1.42 -12.09 -0.66
N LEU A 41 -0.64 -12.83 -1.45
CA LEU A 41 0.78 -12.52 -1.69
C LEU A 41 0.98 -11.20 -2.47
N ASP A 42 0.09 -10.88 -3.41
CA ASP A 42 0.11 -9.61 -4.14
C ASP A 42 -0.26 -8.43 -3.23
N ALA A 43 -1.29 -8.61 -2.40
CA ALA A 43 -1.68 -7.63 -1.39
C ALA A 43 -0.52 -7.36 -0.41
N ARG A 44 0.14 -8.41 0.08
CA ARG A 44 1.35 -8.29 0.90
C ARG A 44 2.43 -7.48 0.19
N ALA A 45 2.77 -7.83 -1.06
CA ALA A 45 3.85 -7.16 -1.79
C ALA A 45 3.58 -5.65 -1.95
N GLU A 46 2.33 -5.27 -2.23
CA GLU A 46 1.93 -3.86 -2.28
C GLU A 46 2.02 -3.17 -0.91
N LEU A 47 1.53 -3.82 0.15
CA LEU A 47 1.61 -3.27 1.50
C LEU A 47 3.07 -3.10 1.97
N THR A 48 3.94 -4.06 1.66
CA THR A 48 5.38 -3.95 1.93
C THR A 48 6.00 -2.78 1.17
N ARG A 49 5.75 -2.63 -0.14
CA ARG A 49 6.23 -1.47 -0.91
C ARG A 49 5.77 -0.14 -0.30
N ARG A 50 4.51 -0.07 0.13
CA ARG A 50 3.94 1.13 0.78
C ARG A 50 4.60 1.42 2.13
N ALA A 51 4.84 0.39 2.93
CA ALA A 51 5.54 0.53 4.20
C ALA A 51 6.97 1.02 3.99
N ASP A 52 7.70 0.41 3.04
CA ASP A 52 9.09 0.77 2.73
C ASP A 52 9.21 2.23 2.24
N LEU A 53 8.30 2.67 1.37
CA LEU A 53 8.20 4.08 0.99
C LEU A 53 7.90 4.98 2.20
N GLY A 54 6.96 4.55 3.05
CA GLY A 54 6.62 5.24 4.28
C GLY A 54 7.84 5.43 5.19
N ASP A 55 8.61 4.37 5.42
CA ASP A 55 9.84 4.39 6.23
C ASP A 55 10.92 5.26 5.60
N PHE A 56 11.09 5.19 4.28
CA PHE A 56 12.04 6.03 3.58
C PHE A 56 11.74 7.51 3.78
N LEU A 57 10.48 7.91 3.60
CA LEU A 57 10.06 9.30 3.79
C LEU A 57 10.06 9.71 5.27
N GLN A 58 9.80 8.76 6.19
CA GLN A 58 9.86 9.02 7.64
C GLN A 58 11.26 9.47 8.08
N ARG A 59 12.34 9.01 7.41
CA ARG A 59 13.71 9.49 7.71
C ARG A 59 13.88 10.98 7.49
N LEU A 60 13.18 11.57 6.51
CA LEU A 60 13.19 13.02 6.29
C LEU A 60 12.33 13.75 7.33
N VAL A 61 11.28 13.10 7.79
CA VAL A 61 10.40 13.63 8.86
C VAL A 61 11.14 13.68 10.20
N ASP A 62 11.94 12.67 10.50
CA ASP A 62 12.72 12.58 11.74
C ASP A 62 14.03 13.42 11.68
N ASP A 63 14.37 13.98 10.52
CA ASP A 63 15.54 14.85 10.31
C ASP A 63 15.19 16.30 10.69
N GLU A 64 15.55 16.70 11.91
CA GLU A 64 15.20 18.00 12.49
C GLU A 64 15.73 19.18 11.66
N ASP A 65 16.97 19.09 11.17
CA ASP A 65 17.58 20.12 10.32
C ASP A 65 16.83 20.26 9.00
N PHE A 66 16.47 19.14 8.36
CA PHE A 66 15.64 19.16 7.16
C PHE A 66 14.27 19.79 7.44
N GLN A 67 13.60 19.41 8.53
CA GLN A 67 12.30 20.00 8.87
C GLN A 67 12.41 21.51 9.16
N ALA A 68 13.49 21.95 9.80
CA ALA A 68 13.75 23.37 10.04
C ALA A 68 13.98 24.14 8.73
N ASP A 69 14.83 23.62 7.85
CA ASP A 69 15.11 24.23 6.54
C ASP A 69 13.82 24.30 5.69
N MET A 70 13.04 23.22 5.64
CA MET A 70 11.80 23.14 4.88
C MET A 70 10.70 24.10 5.37
N LYS A 71 10.75 24.51 6.63
CA LYS A 71 9.84 25.52 7.21
C LYS A 71 10.29 26.95 6.91
N THR A 72 11.48 27.15 6.35
CA THR A 72 11.94 28.47 5.94
C THR A 72 11.18 28.92 4.67
N PRO A 73 10.49 30.08 4.69
CA PRO A 73 9.58 30.49 3.60
C PRO A 73 10.20 30.53 2.20
N ARG A 74 11.50 30.82 2.10
CA ARG A 74 12.23 30.90 0.82
C ARG A 74 12.63 29.54 0.23
N VAL A 75 12.70 28.49 1.05
CA VAL A 75 13.26 27.20 0.64
C VAL A 75 12.34 26.48 -0.34
N ARG A 76 11.04 26.40 -0.04
CA ARG A 76 10.08 25.74 -0.95
C ARG A 76 10.07 26.37 -2.35
N PRO A 77 9.90 27.71 -2.51
CA PRO A 77 9.98 28.34 -3.83
C PRO A 77 11.32 28.09 -4.53
N ALA A 78 12.44 28.15 -3.81
CA ALA A 78 13.76 27.91 -4.38
C ALA A 78 13.92 26.46 -4.90
N VAL A 79 13.41 25.48 -4.15
CA VAL A 79 13.43 24.07 -4.58
C VAL A 79 12.50 23.86 -5.76
N GLU A 80 11.30 24.46 -5.77
CA GLU A 80 10.37 24.43 -6.90
C GLU A 80 11.03 25.04 -8.17
N GLU A 81 11.69 26.20 -8.05
CA GLU A 81 12.46 26.83 -9.16
C GLU A 81 13.51 25.88 -9.75
N VAL A 82 14.23 25.13 -8.90
CA VAL A 82 15.29 24.19 -9.35
C VAL A 82 14.70 22.92 -9.95
N ILE A 83 13.56 22.45 -9.46
CA ILE A 83 12.83 21.31 -10.04
C ILE A 83 12.31 21.65 -11.43
N GLU A 84 11.79 22.86 -11.62
CA GLU A 84 11.32 23.34 -12.94
C GLU A 84 12.49 23.56 -13.92
N ASN A 85 13.59 24.14 -13.45
CA ASN A 85 14.79 24.34 -14.26
C ASN A 85 16.06 24.15 -13.43
N PHE A 86 16.80 23.08 -13.71
CA PHE A 86 18.03 22.73 -13.00
C PHE A 86 19.09 23.84 -13.02
N HIS A 87 19.13 24.69 -14.06
CA HIS A 87 20.09 25.81 -14.12
C HIS A 87 19.90 26.83 -12.99
N ASN A 88 18.70 26.89 -12.39
CA ASN A 88 18.43 27.77 -11.26
C ASN A 88 19.22 27.38 -10.00
N VAL A 89 19.82 26.17 -9.94
CA VAL A 89 20.66 25.76 -8.81
C VAL A 89 21.84 26.72 -8.60
N GLN A 90 22.34 27.36 -9.67
CA GLN A 90 23.46 28.31 -9.59
C GLN A 90 23.12 29.54 -8.74
N ARG A 91 21.85 29.97 -8.73
CA ARG A 91 21.34 31.10 -7.95
C ARG A 91 21.37 30.82 -6.44
N TRP A 92 21.23 29.56 -6.07
CA TRP A 92 21.10 29.11 -4.68
C TRP A 92 22.35 28.41 -4.15
N ARG A 93 23.43 28.35 -4.94
CA ARG A 93 24.65 27.59 -4.62
C ARG A 93 25.29 27.94 -3.27
N ASP A 94 25.18 29.21 -2.85
CA ASP A 94 25.77 29.74 -1.63
C ASP A 94 24.78 29.71 -0.44
N ASP A 95 23.55 29.23 -0.67
CA ASP A 95 22.50 29.10 0.33
C ASP A 95 22.50 27.69 0.95
N ALA A 96 23.07 27.57 2.14
CA ALA A 96 23.23 26.29 2.81
C ALA A 96 21.91 25.54 3.04
N ALA A 97 20.83 26.25 3.38
CA ALA A 97 19.52 25.64 3.64
C ALA A 97 18.90 25.07 2.35
N VAL A 98 18.92 25.86 1.27
CA VAL A 98 18.40 25.43 -0.04
C VAL A 98 19.22 24.27 -0.59
N MET A 99 20.56 24.36 -0.53
CA MET A 99 21.44 23.30 -1.03
C MET A 99 21.34 22.02 -0.20
N GLY A 100 21.19 22.13 1.12
CA GLY A 100 20.96 20.99 2.02
C GLY A 100 19.68 20.24 1.65
N VAL A 101 18.59 20.97 1.44
CA VAL A 101 17.30 20.40 1.01
C VAL A 101 17.40 19.79 -0.39
N LEU A 102 17.98 20.48 -1.36
CA LEU A 102 18.14 19.97 -2.73
C LEU A 102 18.95 18.67 -2.78
N ASN A 103 20.01 18.59 -1.98
CA ASN A 103 20.82 17.38 -1.89
C ASN A 103 20.01 16.19 -1.32
N LYS A 104 19.20 16.42 -0.27
CA LYS A 104 18.28 15.41 0.27
C LYS A 104 17.22 15.01 -0.77
N PHE A 105 16.62 15.97 -1.47
CA PHE A 105 15.63 15.71 -2.52
C PHE A 105 16.20 14.90 -3.70
N ARG A 106 17.49 15.04 -4.03
CA ARG A 106 18.13 14.21 -5.05
C ARG A 106 18.07 12.71 -4.70
N HIS A 107 18.31 12.36 -3.44
CA HIS A 107 18.21 10.98 -2.98
C HIS A 107 16.76 10.47 -3.05
N VAL A 108 15.81 11.34 -2.71
CA VAL A 108 14.38 11.05 -2.79
C VAL A 108 13.91 10.85 -4.23
N GLN A 109 14.31 11.72 -5.15
CA GLN A 109 14.00 11.58 -6.57
C GLN A 109 14.54 10.28 -7.15
N ARG A 110 15.76 9.88 -6.75
CA ARG A 110 16.34 8.60 -7.16
C ARG A 110 15.50 7.43 -6.65
N TYR A 111 15.17 7.41 -5.36
CA TYR A 111 14.33 6.37 -4.77
C TYR A 111 12.95 6.30 -5.44
N CYS A 112 12.30 7.45 -5.63
CA CYS A 112 10.99 7.55 -6.28
C CYS A 112 11.01 7.06 -7.73
N LYS A 113 12.09 7.35 -8.48
CA LYS A 113 12.29 6.84 -9.85
C LYS A 113 12.44 5.32 -9.87
N GLU A 114 13.24 4.77 -8.96
CA GLU A 114 13.45 3.31 -8.85
C GLU A 114 12.17 2.59 -8.39
N ALA A 115 11.38 3.19 -7.50
CA ALA A 115 10.13 2.64 -6.99
C ALA A 115 8.90 2.94 -7.87
N GLY A 116 9.03 3.76 -8.93
CA GLY A 116 7.93 4.13 -9.83
C GLY A 116 6.84 4.99 -9.16
N VAL A 117 7.18 5.73 -8.10
CA VAL A 117 6.23 6.54 -7.33
C VAL A 117 6.50 8.03 -7.51
N ARG A 118 5.44 8.84 -7.42
CA ARG A 118 5.55 10.30 -7.35
C ARG A 118 5.19 10.73 -5.94
N ILE A 119 6.04 11.57 -5.35
CA ILE A 119 5.76 12.22 -4.07
C ILE A 119 5.64 13.73 -4.26
N ARG A 120 5.04 14.39 -3.29
CA ARG A 120 4.88 15.83 -3.21
C ARG A 120 5.59 16.36 -1.96
N PHE A 121 5.73 17.68 -1.87
CA PHE A 121 6.32 18.36 -0.71
C PHE A 121 5.60 18.01 0.58
N GLU A 122 4.27 17.91 0.53
CA GLU A 122 3.43 17.61 1.69
C GLU A 122 3.67 16.19 2.21
N ASP A 123 4.24 15.31 1.39
CA ASP A 123 4.54 13.94 1.78
C ASP A 123 5.84 13.84 2.61
N VAL A 124 6.59 14.93 2.81
CA VAL A 124 7.88 14.94 3.54
C VAL A 124 7.96 16.01 4.64
N ILE A 125 6.91 16.79 4.86
CA ILE A 125 6.83 17.81 5.91
C ILE A 125 5.81 17.38 6.96
N VAL A 126 6.07 17.69 8.23
CA VAL A 126 5.11 17.56 9.33
C VAL A 126 4.95 18.88 10.07
N GLU A 127 3.77 19.15 10.61
CA GLU A 127 3.55 20.39 11.37
C GLU A 127 4.26 20.29 12.71
N ASN A 128 4.09 19.15 13.39
CA ASN A 128 4.61 18.91 14.73
C ASN A 128 5.03 17.44 14.94
N ARG A 129 5.56 17.15 16.13
CA ARG A 129 6.03 15.81 16.52
C ARG A 129 4.90 14.77 16.61
N ALA A 130 3.70 15.17 17.00
CA ALA A 130 2.56 14.27 17.07
C ALA A 130 2.15 13.77 15.66
N ASP A 131 2.25 14.61 14.63
CA ASP A 131 1.99 14.18 13.25
C ASP A 131 3.03 13.16 12.77
N ALA A 132 4.30 13.36 13.15
CA ALA A 132 5.37 12.40 12.87
C ALA A 132 5.11 11.06 13.56
N ASP A 133 4.69 11.09 14.83
CA ASP A 133 4.34 9.89 15.59
C ASP A 133 3.10 9.18 14.99
N GLU A 134 2.08 9.93 14.58
CA GLU A 134 0.90 9.39 13.91
C GLU A 134 1.27 8.71 12.59
N ARG A 135 2.17 9.31 11.82
CA ARG A 135 2.72 8.74 10.59
C ARG A 135 3.46 7.43 10.86
N ARG A 136 4.32 7.38 11.88
CA ARG A 136 4.96 6.12 12.31
C ARG A 136 3.91 5.07 12.68
N GLY A 137 2.84 5.47 13.37
CA GLY A 137 1.71 4.60 13.69
C GLY A 137 1.00 4.04 12.45
N ARG A 138 0.78 4.87 11.41
CA ARG A 138 0.21 4.42 10.12
C ARG A 138 1.13 3.42 9.42
N ILE A 139 2.44 3.68 9.37
CA ILE A 139 3.42 2.75 8.77
C ILE A 139 3.40 1.41 9.51
N ALA A 140 3.39 1.43 10.84
CA ALA A 140 3.30 0.21 11.66
C ALA A 140 2.02 -0.58 11.39
N LYS A 141 0.87 0.08 11.19
CA LYS A 141 -0.38 -0.57 10.79
C LYS A 141 -0.29 -1.23 9.40
N ILE A 142 0.35 -0.56 8.43
CA ILE A 142 0.56 -1.11 7.08
C ILE A 142 1.44 -2.37 7.15
N ARG A 143 2.50 -2.35 7.96
CA ARG A 143 3.36 -3.53 8.19
C ARG A 143 2.57 -4.70 8.78
N ARG A 144 1.77 -4.45 9.83
CA ARG A 144 0.89 -5.47 10.40
C ARG A 144 -0.08 -6.04 9.38
N ALA A 145 -0.69 -5.20 8.53
CA ALA A 145 -1.56 -5.66 7.46
C ALA A 145 -0.81 -6.52 6.42
N ALA A 146 0.47 -6.25 6.16
CA ALA A 146 1.30 -7.10 5.31
C ALA A 146 1.56 -8.48 5.95
N ASP A 147 1.76 -8.52 7.26
CA ASP A 147 1.89 -9.78 8.01
C ASP A 147 0.55 -10.55 8.04
N ASP A 148 -0.58 -9.86 8.23
CA ASP A 148 -1.91 -10.46 8.16
C ASP A 148 -2.21 -11.04 6.77
N ALA A 149 -1.68 -10.42 5.70
CA ALA A 149 -1.80 -10.94 4.35
C ALA A 149 -1.00 -12.25 4.14
N LEU A 150 0.13 -12.44 4.85
CA LEU A 150 0.80 -13.75 4.88
C LEU A 150 -0.05 -14.82 5.56
N GLU A 151 -0.67 -14.49 6.69
CA GLU A 151 -1.55 -15.43 7.38
C GLU A 151 -2.78 -15.75 6.53
N ARG A 152 -3.36 -14.77 5.84
CA ARG A 152 -4.45 -15.01 4.88
C ARG A 152 -4.02 -15.92 3.73
N ALA A 153 -2.83 -15.73 3.17
CA ALA A 153 -2.30 -16.63 2.14
C ALA A 153 -2.18 -18.09 2.65
N ARG A 154 -1.81 -18.28 3.92
CA ARG A 154 -1.79 -19.60 4.57
C ARG A 154 -3.20 -20.19 4.67
N GLU A 155 -4.15 -19.40 5.17
CA GLU A 155 -5.54 -19.80 5.36
C GLU A 155 -6.25 -20.14 4.05
N ASP A 156 -6.02 -19.35 3.00
CA ASP A 156 -6.62 -19.56 1.67
C ASP A 156 -6.20 -20.91 1.07
N VAL A 157 -4.94 -21.32 1.27
CA VAL A 157 -4.45 -22.65 0.85
C VAL A 157 -5.07 -23.78 1.68
N LEU A 158 -5.14 -23.60 3.00
CA LEU A 158 -5.75 -24.59 3.89
C LEU A 158 -7.25 -24.77 3.63
N ALA A 159 -7.94 -23.72 3.22
CA ALA A 159 -9.37 -23.76 2.90
C ALA A 159 -9.68 -24.63 1.67
N LEU A 160 -8.75 -24.75 0.72
CA LEU A 160 -8.92 -25.56 -0.50
C LEU A 160 -8.41 -27.00 -0.37
N ALA A 161 -7.51 -27.27 0.58
CA ALA A 161 -6.97 -28.61 0.85
C ALA A 161 -8.02 -29.71 1.17
N PRO A 162 -9.15 -29.45 1.88
CA PRO A 162 -10.18 -30.46 2.05
C PRO A 162 -11.05 -30.67 0.81
N MET A 163 -11.07 -29.74 -0.14
CA MET A 163 -11.95 -29.77 -1.31
C MET A 163 -11.45 -30.72 -2.41
N GLU A 164 -10.12 -30.90 -2.53
CA GLU A 164 -9.54 -31.96 -3.38
C GLU A 164 -9.80 -33.36 -2.80
N ARG A 165 -10.11 -33.49 -1.51
CA ARG A 165 -10.32 -34.80 -0.86
C ARG A 165 -11.70 -35.40 -1.14
N SER A 166 -12.71 -34.56 -1.43
CA SER A 166 -14.08 -35.01 -1.74
C SER A 166 -14.33 -35.22 -3.23
N THR A 167 -13.69 -34.44 -4.12
CA THR A 167 -13.89 -34.59 -5.58
C THR A 167 -13.34 -35.90 -6.13
N TRP A 168 -12.28 -36.46 -5.54
CA TRP A 168 -11.79 -37.80 -5.86
C TRP A 168 -12.61 -38.93 -5.22
N ARG A 169 -13.32 -38.66 -4.11
CA ARG A 169 -14.13 -39.66 -3.39
C ARG A 169 -15.58 -39.73 -3.89
N GLU A 170 -16.09 -38.66 -4.48
CA GLU A 170 -17.46 -38.55 -5.01
C GLU A 170 -17.60 -38.93 -6.49
N ALA A 171 -16.49 -39.07 -7.23
CA ALA A 171 -16.53 -39.64 -8.59
C ALA A 171 -16.92 -41.15 -8.64
N GLY A 172 -17.21 -41.76 -7.48
CA GLY A 172 -17.55 -43.17 -7.32
C GLY A 172 -18.92 -43.47 -6.70
N GLY A 173 -19.84 -42.51 -6.54
CA GLY A 173 -21.15 -42.88 -5.98
C GLY A 173 -22.21 -41.78 -5.90
N GLY A 174 -23.27 -41.98 -6.68
CA GLY A 174 -24.67 -41.86 -6.25
C GLY A 174 -25.17 -40.46 -5.84
N GLY A 175 -26.06 -39.90 -6.65
CA GLY A 175 -26.62 -38.57 -6.43
C GLY A 175 -27.58 -38.44 -5.24
N ALA A 176 -27.67 -37.21 -4.73
CA ALA A 176 -28.87 -36.61 -4.16
C ALA A 176 -28.61 -35.10 -3.91
N GLU A 177 -29.39 -34.25 -4.59
CA GLU A 177 -29.83 -32.89 -4.21
C GLU A 177 -28.85 -31.97 -3.41
N GLY A 178 -27.80 -31.50 -4.09
CA GLY A 178 -27.59 -30.06 -4.34
C GLY A 178 -27.21 -29.07 -3.22
N PRO A 179 -25.89 -28.87 -2.94
CA PRO A 179 -25.30 -27.76 -2.16
C PRO A 179 -25.38 -26.36 -2.82
N ALA A 180 -26.31 -26.18 -3.77
CA ALA A 180 -26.40 -24.99 -4.63
C ALA A 180 -26.88 -23.73 -3.87
N THR A 181 -27.73 -23.90 -2.85
CA THR A 181 -28.29 -22.80 -2.06
C THR A 181 -27.28 -22.18 -1.10
N GLU A 182 -26.34 -22.98 -0.58
CA GLU A 182 -25.27 -22.52 0.31
C GLU A 182 -24.15 -21.82 -0.46
N ARG A 183 -23.87 -22.28 -1.70
CA ARG A 183 -22.97 -21.60 -2.65
C ARG A 183 -23.51 -20.23 -3.07
N LEU A 184 -24.83 -20.10 -3.27
CA LEU A 184 -25.48 -18.82 -3.58
C LEU A 184 -25.36 -17.81 -2.43
N LYS A 185 -25.53 -18.26 -1.18
CA LYS A 185 -25.34 -17.40 0.00
C LYS A 185 -23.89 -16.93 0.14
N LYS A 186 -22.90 -17.81 -0.04
CA LYS A 186 -21.47 -17.45 0.02
C LYS A 186 -21.07 -16.48 -1.10
N LEU A 187 -21.60 -16.66 -2.31
CA LEU A 187 -21.37 -15.72 -3.43
C LEU A 187 -22.03 -14.35 -3.18
N GLN A 188 -23.23 -14.31 -2.56
CA GLN A 188 -23.84 -13.06 -2.13
C GLN A 188 -23.00 -12.33 -1.07
N THR A 189 -22.44 -13.05 -0.08
CA THR A 189 -21.58 -12.44 0.95
C THR A 189 -20.29 -11.86 0.34
N LEU A 190 -19.70 -12.56 -0.63
CA LEU A 190 -18.53 -12.06 -1.38
C LEU A 190 -18.87 -10.85 -2.27
N ALA A 191 -20.04 -10.82 -2.89
CA ALA A 191 -20.50 -9.68 -3.67
C ALA A 191 -20.70 -8.43 -2.80
N PHE A 192 -21.24 -8.59 -1.58
CA PHE A 192 -21.35 -7.50 -0.61
C PHE A 192 -19.99 -6.99 -0.13
N ALA A 193 -19.02 -7.88 0.10
CA ALA A 193 -17.67 -7.49 0.49
C ALA A 193 -16.93 -6.73 -0.62
N LEU A 194 -17.08 -7.16 -1.88
CA LEU A 194 -16.52 -6.47 -3.05
C LEU A 194 -17.16 -5.10 -3.27
N ALA A 195 -18.49 -4.97 -3.06
CA ALA A 195 -19.18 -3.68 -3.16
C ALA A 195 -18.71 -2.68 -2.08
N ALA A 196 -18.40 -3.15 -0.87
CA ALA A 196 -17.85 -2.30 0.18
C ALA A 196 -16.44 -1.81 -0.14
N VAL A 197 -15.57 -2.67 -0.70
CA VAL A 197 -14.23 -2.27 -1.15
C VAL A 197 -14.31 -1.27 -2.31
N ALA A 198 -15.22 -1.49 -3.27
CA ALA A 198 -15.47 -0.55 -4.36
C ALA A 198 -15.95 0.82 -3.84
N ALA A 199 -16.86 0.85 -2.86
CA ALA A 199 -17.35 2.10 -2.26
C ALA A 199 -16.24 2.87 -1.52
N VAL A 200 -15.33 2.19 -0.83
CA VAL A 200 -14.17 2.81 -0.17
C VAL A 200 -13.20 3.38 -1.21
N LEU A 201 -12.92 2.64 -2.29
CA LEU A 201 -12.07 3.14 -3.38
C LEU A 201 -12.71 4.33 -4.11
N LEU A 202 -14.03 4.33 -4.30
CA LEU A 202 -14.77 5.43 -4.93
C LEU A 202 -14.81 6.67 -4.03
N ALA A 203 -15.00 6.52 -2.71
CA ALA A 203 -14.93 7.62 -1.75
C ALA A 203 -13.52 8.24 -1.67
N MET A 204 -12.48 7.41 -1.76
CA MET A 204 -11.09 7.87 -1.83
C MET A 204 -10.80 8.60 -3.14
N ALA A 205 -11.33 8.13 -4.27
CA ALA A 205 -11.21 8.79 -5.56
C ALA A 205 -11.96 10.14 -5.59
N VAL A 206 -13.18 10.20 -5.04
CA VAL A 206 -13.95 11.45 -4.91
C VAL A 206 -13.25 12.45 -3.99
N ARG A 207 -12.59 11.99 -2.91
CA ARG A 207 -11.77 12.85 -2.04
C ARG A 207 -10.50 13.35 -2.72
N ALA A 208 -9.92 12.55 -3.63
CA ALA A 208 -8.78 12.95 -4.45
C ALA A 208 -9.16 13.93 -5.59
N LEU A 209 -10.38 13.81 -6.13
CA LEU A 209 -10.92 14.68 -7.18
C LEU A 209 -11.60 15.95 -6.65
N GLY A 210 -12.18 15.91 -5.44
CA GLY A 210 -12.91 17.02 -4.81
C GLY A 210 -12.02 18.04 -4.08
N GLY A 211 -10.70 17.85 -4.04
CA GLY A 211 -9.75 18.75 -3.38
C GLY A 211 -9.45 20.05 -4.13
N ARG A 212 -10.04 20.28 -5.31
CA ARG A 212 -9.95 21.55 -6.07
C ARG A 212 -11.30 21.89 -6.67
N GLY A 213 -12.17 22.58 -5.92
CA GLY A 213 -13.34 23.21 -6.55
C GLY A 213 -14.57 23.53 -5.69
N ALA A 214 -14.60 23.28 -4.37
CA ALA A 214 -15.84 23.44 -3.58
C ALA A 214 -15.74 24.40 -2.38
N LEU A 215 -14.88 25.42 -2.44
CA LEU A 215 -14.85 26.49 -1.42
C LEU A 215 -14.95 27.93 -1.98
N SER A 216 -15.26 28.11 -3.26
CA SER A 216 -15.51 29.45 -3.84
C SER A 216 -16.99 29.79 -4.07
N ALA A 217 -17.94 28.94 -3.66
CA ALA A 217 -19.37 29.11 -3.99
C ALA A 217 -20.32 29.26 -2.79
N LEU A 218 -19.84 29.69 -1.62
CA LEU A 218 -20.72 29.95 -0.45
C LEU A 218 -20.44 31.29 0.27
N GLY A 219 -19.74 32.21 -0.39
CA GLY A 219 -19.45 33.56 0.13
C GLY A 219 -20.17 34.72 -0.57
N ALA A 220 -21.07 34.46 -1.52
CA ALA A 220 -21.65 35.51 -2.36
C ALA A 220 -23.19 35.56 -2.30
N LEU A 221 -23.78 35.52 -1.10
CA LEU A 221 -25.16 35.97 -0.85
C LEU A 221 -25.21 36.64 0.52
N GLY A 222 -24.76 37.90 0.56
CA GLY A 222 -24.82 38.72 1.76
C GLY A 222 -24.38 40.14 1.46
N SER A 223 -25.38 41.03 1.39
CA SER A 223 -25.30 42.50 1.42
C SER A 223 -25.35 43.21 0.07
N SER A 224 -26.52 43.78 -0.24
CA SER A 224 -26.74 45.25 -0.25
C SER A 224 -28.16 45.56 -0.76
N PRO A 225 -28.64 46.79 -0.54
CA PRO A 225 -29.37 47.29 0.62
C PRO A 225 -30.90 47.08 0.55
#